data_AF-A0A1M5XAV6-F1
#
_entry.id   AF-A0A1M5XAV6-F1
#
_cell.length_a   1.000
_cell.length_b   1.000
_cell.length_c   1.000
_cell.angle_alpha   90.00
_cell.angle_beta   90.00
_cell.angle_gamma   90.00
#
_symmetry.space_group_name_H-M   'P 1'
#
loop_
_entity.id
_entity.type
_entity.pdbx_description
1 polymer ?
#
loop_
_entity_poly.entity_id
_entity_poly.type
_entity_poly.pdbx_seq_one_letter_code
_entity_poly.pdbx_strand_id
1 'polypeptide(L)'
;MHNTKKITKLLSQKFNSNICIHGSFLKSKYTSILDANNGTNFITSDNLIYSFKDHERHRWFTVIHSFHANGKEYFPSIGDHYTLENGIQYSFTTQDEIVEMAVAYFSKHVSIS
;
A
#
# COMPACT_ATOMS: atom_id res chain seq x y z
N MET A 1 -5.94 8.30 14.26
CA MET A 1 -5.50 9.71 14.10
C MET A 1 -4.06 9.85 13.62
N HIS A 2 -3.13 9.00 14.08
CA HIS A 2 -1.71 9.05 13.68
C HIS A 2 -1.47 8.76 12.19
N ASN A 3 -2.04 7.66 11.68
CA ASN A 3 -1.90 7.28 10.27
C ASN A 3 -2.49 8.31 9.30
N THR A 4 -3.65 8.88 9.63
CA THR A 4 -4.26 9.96 8.85
C THR A 4 -3.30 11.13 8.65
N LYS A 5 -2.58 11.53 9.72
CA LYS A 5 -1.56 12.60 9.63
C LYS A 5 -0.37 12.18 8.77
N LYS A 6 0.17 10.96 8.96
CA LYS A 6 1.29 10.43 8.16
C LYS A 6 0.94 10.41 6.67
N ILE A 7 -0.22 9.86 6.31
CA ILE A 7 -0.67 9.74 4.91
C ILE A 7 -0.95 11.11 4.31
N THR A 8 -1.66 11.98 5.04
CA THR A 8 -1.95 13.34 4.56
C THR A 8 -0.65 14.10 4.30
N LYS A 9 0.34 13.99 5.19
CA LYS A 9 1.66 14.59 5.00
C LYS A 9 2.39 13.99 3.79
N LEU A 10 2.31 12.68 3.58
CA LEU A 10 2.94 12.00 2.45
C LEU A 10 2.32 12.46 1.12
N LEU A 11 1.00 12.48 1.04
CA LEU A 11 0.27 12.84 -0.18
C LEU A 11 0.29 14.33 -0.50
N SER A 12 0.68 15.18 0.46
CA SER A 12 0.89 16.61 0.22
C SER A 12 2.28 16.94 -0.32
N GLN A 13 3.20 15.95 -0.38
CA GLN A 13 4.56 16.17 -0.89
C GLN A 13 4.56 16.35 -2.41
N LYS A 14 5.57 17.04 -2.90
CA LYS A 14 5.95 17.00 -4.31
C LYS A 14 7.01 15.92 -4.49
N PHE A 15 6.79 15.03 -5.44
CA PHE A 15 7.71 13.94 -5.73
C PHE A 15 8.52 14.22 -6.99
N ASN A 16 9.75 13.71 -7.03
CA ASN A 16 10.57 13.71 -8.24
C ASN A 16 9.85 12.92 -9.35
N SER A 17 10.15 13.25 -10.61
CA SER A 17 9.47 12.75 -11.82
C SER A 17 9.23 11.24 -11.80
N ASN A 18 8.06 10.82 -12.30
CA ASN A 18 7.51 9.44 -12.43
C ASN A 18 6.76 8.87 -11.23
N ILE A 19 6.56 9.68 -10.17
CA ILE A 19 5.62 9.33 -9.10
C ILE A 19 4.29 10.05 -9.31
N CYS A 20 3.21 9.29 -9.36
CA CYS A 20 1.85 9.78 -9.59
C CYS A 20 0.98 9.53 -8.36
N ILE A 21 0.21 10.54 -7.95
CA ILE A 21 -0.85 10.41 -6.93
C ILE A 21 -2.19 10.44 -7.65
N HIS A 22 -3.07 9.49 -7.32
CA HIS A 22 -4.44 9.45 -7.80
C HIS A 22 -5.41 9.51 -6.62
N GLY A 23 -6.36 10.45 -6.67
CA GLY A 23 -7.32 10.70 -5.60
C GLY A 23 -6.79 11.55 -4.45
N SER A 24 -7.59 11.67 -3.40
CA SER A 24 -7.29 12.43 -2.19
C SER A 24 -7.80 11.68 -0.97
N PHE A 25 -6.92 11.38 -0.02
CA PHE A 25 -7.20 10.48 1.11
C PHE A 25 -8.44 10.84 1.94
N LEU A 26 -8.77 12.13 2.06
CA LEU A 26 -9.93 12.59 2.83
C LEU A 26 -11.21 12.78 1.99
N LYS A 27 -11.10 12.76 0.66
CA LYS A 27 -12.20 13.11 -0.25
C LYS A 27 -12.56 11.99 -1.23
N SER A 28 -11.68 11.02 -1.41
CA SER A 28 -11.81 9.97 -2.39
C SER A 28 -12.00 8.62 -1.72
N LYS A 29 -12.91 7.83 -2.28
CA LYS A 29 -13.12 6.43 -1.91
C LYS A 29 -11.81 5.62 -2.01
N TYR A 30 -11.03 5.92 -3.04
CA TYR A 30 -9.73 5.32 -3.30
C TYR A 30 -8.68 6.41 -3.45
N THR A 31 -7.54 6.21 -2.80
CA THR A 31 -6.34 7.02 -3.01
C THR A 31 -5.16 6.10 -3.26
N SER A 32 -4.31 6.47 -4.20
CA SER A 32 -3.08 5.73 -4.48
C SER A 32 -1.91 6.66 -4.77
N ILE A 33 -0.72 6.16 -4.48
CA ILE A 33 0.55 6.72 -4.93
C ILE A 33 1.33 5.59 -5.61
N LEU A 34 1.85 5.87 -6.81
CA LEU A 34 2.51 4.91 -7.68
C LEU A 34 3.85 5.48 -8.13
N ASP A 35 4.93 4.73 -7.93
CA ASP A 35 6.18 4.93 -8.64
C ASP A 35 6.12 4.16 -9.96
N ALA A 36 6.03 4.89 -11.07
CA ALA A 36 5.91 4.30 -12.39
C ALA A 36 7.21 3.64 -12.88
N ASN A 37 8.36 3.92 -12.27
CA ASN A 37 9.64 3.36 -12.71
C ASN A 37 9.75 1.87 -12.38
N ASN A 38 9.33 1.47 -11.18
CA ASN A 38 9.47 0.10 -10.69
C ASN A 38 8.14 -0.53 -10.27
N GLY A 39 7.05 0.23 -10.35
CA GLY A 39 5.71 -0.23 -10.05
C GLY A 39 5.38 -0.27 -8.55
N THR A 40 6.25 0.18 -7.65
CA THR A 40 5.95 0.27 -6.21
C THR A 40 4.72 1.12 -6.00
N ASN A 41 3.74 0.64 -5.23
CA ASN A 41 2.53 1.40 -4.99
C ASN A 41 1.98 1.24 -3.58
N PHE A 42 1.30 2.29 -3.13
CA PHE A 42 0.49 2.30 -1.93
C PHE A 42 -0.93 2.70 -2.30
N ILE A 43 -1.90 1.98 -1.75
CA ILE A 43 -3.34 2.18 -2.01
C ILE A 43 -4.08 2.17 -0.69
N THR A 44 -5.05 3.07 -0.56
CA THR A 44 -6.03 3.09 0.53
C THR A 44 -7.45 3.15 -0.04
N SER A 45 -8.36 2.34 0.49
CA SER A 45 -9.78 2.34 0.16
C SER A 45 -10.62 2.57 1.41
N ASP A 46 -11.53 3.54 1.38
CA ASP A 46 -12.52 3.84 2.44
C ASP A 46 -11.94 3.91 3.87
N ASN A 47 -10.64 4.17 4.01
CA ASN A 47 -9.88 4.02 5.25
C ASN A 47 -9.96 2.63 5.92
N LEU A 48 -10.41 1.61 5.20
CA LEU A 48 -10.58 0.24 5.71
C LEU A 48 -9.53 -0.71 5.15
N ILE A 49 -9.18 -0.56 3.88
CA ILE A 49 -8.21 -1.43 3.22
C ILE A 49 -6.98 -0.62 2.86
N TYR A 50 -5.84 -1.06 3.36
CA TYR A 50 -4.54 -0.52 3.00
C TYR A 50 -3.75 -1.61 2.32
N SER A 51 -3.03 -1.24 1.26
CA SER A 51 -2.10 -2.14 0.61
C SER A 51 -0.83 -1.44 0.19
N PHE A 52 0.28 -2.15 0.30
CA PHE A 52 1.56 -1.75 -0.25
C PHE A 52 2.08 -2.87 -1.16
N LYS A 53 2.66 -2.50 -2.29
CA LYS A 53 3.39 -3.43 -3.16
C LYS A 53 4.76 -2.84 -3.40
N ASP A 54 5.80 -3.64 -3.22
CA ASP A 54 7.17 -3.24 -3.52
C ASP A 54 7.54 -3.51 -4.99
N HIS A 55 8.79 -3.19 -5.32
CA HIS A 55 9.38 -3.44 -6.63
C HIS A 55 9.63 -4.94 -6.93
N GLU A 56 9.71 -5.79 -5.91
CA GLU A 56 9.87 -7.24 -6.04
C GLU A 56 8.52 -7.96 -6.22
N ARG A 57 7.43 -7.18 -6.28
CA ARG A 57 6.03 -7.64 -6.43
C ARG A 57 5.47 -8.32 -5.19
N HIS A 58 6.14 -8.23 -4.03
CA HIS A 58 5.54 -8.60 -2.76
C HIS A 58 4.41 -7.63 -2.43
N ARG A 59 3.35 -8.13 -1.80
CA ARG A 59 2.16 -7.35 -1.49
C ARG A 59 1.79 -7.51 -0.04
N TRP A 60 1.56 -6.40 0.64
CA TRP A 60 1.03 -6.34 1.99
C TRP A 60 -0.37 -5.77 1.95
N PHE A 61 -1.27 -6.37 2.73
CA PHE A 61 -2.64 -5.94 2.88
C PHE A 61 -3.03 -5.89 4.35
N THR A 62 -3.92 -4.97 4.71
CA THR A 62 -4.70 -5.13 5.95
C THR A 62 -5.48 -6.44 5.88
N VAL A 63 -5.71 -7.07 7.04
CA VAL A 63 -6.55 -8.26 7.12
C VAL A 63 -7.92 -7.99 6.48
N ILE A 64 -8.28 -8.82 5.52
CA ILE A 64 -9.58 -8.81 4.83
C ILE A 64 -10.41 -10.02 5.31
N HIS A 65 -11.73 -9.96 5.10
CA HIS A 65 -12.61 -11.03 5.55
C HIS A 65 -12.25 -12.39 4.95
N SER A 66 -12.05 -12.44 3.62
CA SER A 66 -11.56 -13.64 2.96
C SER A 66 -10.63 -13.31 1.81
N PHE A 67 -9.71 -14.24 1.56
CA PHE A 67 -8.69 -14.14 0.52
C PHE A 67 -8.73 -15.38 -0.36
N HIS A 68 -8.87 -15.17 -1.66
CA HIS A 68 -8.90 -16.26 -2.63
C HIS A 68 -7.56 -16.38 -3.33
N ALA A 69 -6.91 -17.54 -3.20
CA ALA A 69 -5.63 -17.86 -3.82
C ALA A 69 -5.59 -19.31 -4.28
N ASN A 70 -5.03 -19.56 -5.48
CA ASN A 70 -4.82 -20.90 -6.03
C ASN A 70 -6.09 -21.78 -5.96
N GLY A 71 -7.25 -21.19 -6.29
CA GLY A 71 -8.55 -21.87 -6.29
C GLY A 71 -9.13 -22.19 -4.90
N LYS A 72 -8.54 -21.69 -3.81
CA LYS A 72 -9.01 -21.88 -2.43
C LYS A 72 -9.33 -20.55 -1.76
N GLU A 73 -10.30 -20.57 -0.86
CA GLU A 73 -10.62 -19.45 0.02
C GLU A 73 -9.91 -19.63 1.38
N TYR A 74 -9.38 -18.54 1.90
CA TYR A 74 -8.68 -18.43 3.17
C TYR A 74 -9.25 -17.30 4.00
N PHE A 75 -9.10 -17.38 5.32
CA PHE A 75 -9.51 -16.35 6.28
C PHE A 75 -8.24 -15.84 6.98
N PRO A 76 -7.54 -14.87 6.37
CA PRO A 76 -6.20 -14.50 6.81
C PRO A 76 -6.22 -13.81 8.18
N SER A 77 -5.13 -13.96 8.91
CA SER A 77 -4.81 -13.27 10.16
C SER A 77 -3.51 -12.46 9.99
N ILE A 78 -3.22 -11.60 10.96
CA ILE A 78 -1.95 -10.86 10.97
C ILE A 78 -0.78 -11.86 11.03
N GLY A 79 0.19 -11.69 10.13
CA GLY A 79 1.36 -12.56 10.00
C GLY A 79 1.20 -13.68 8.96
N ASP A 80 -0.02 -13.92 8.49
CA ASP A 80 -0.25 -14.90 7.42
C ASP A 80 0.35 -14.43 6.11
N HIS A 81 0.87 -15.40 5.35
CA HIS A 81 1.40 -15.20 4.02
C HIS A 81 0.95 -16.30 3.07
N TYR A 82 0.67 -15.92 1.83
CA TYR A 82 0.23 -16.83 0.78
C TYR A 82 1.00 -16.52 -0.49
N THR A 83 1.58 -17.56 -1.09
CA THR A 83 2.29 -17.44 -2.37
C THR A 83 1.42 -18.01 -3.47
N LEU A 84 1.13 -17.19 -4.48
CA LEU A 84 0.42 -17.63 -5.67
C LEU A 84 1.32 -18.51 -6.54
N GLU A 85 0.73 -19.31 -7.42
CA GLU A 85 1.46 -20.15 -8.39
C GLU A 85 2.44 -19.35 -9.26
N ASN A 86 2.17 -18.05 -9.49
CA ASN A 86 3.04 -17.15 -10.24
C ASN A 86 4.17 -16.51 -9.40
N GLY A 87 4.37 -16.97 -8.15
CA GLY A 87 5.42 -16.51 -7.25
C GLY A 87 5.11 -15.21 -6.49
N ILE A 88 3.95 -14.58 -6.69
CA ILE A 88 3.57 -13.38 -5.94
C ILE A 88 3.22 -13.75 -4.50
N GLN A 89 3.90 -13.13 -3.54
CA GLN A 89 3.57 -13.26 -2.12
C GLN A 89 2.59 -12.17 -1.67
N TYR A 90 1.55 -12.60 -0.96
CA TYR A 90 0.59 -11.77 -0.25
C TYR A 90 0.80 -11.96 1.25
N SER A 91 1.02 -10.87 1.96
CA SER A 91 1.25 -10.83 3.41
C SER A 91 0.16 -9.99 4.06
N PHE A 92 -0.39 -10.48 5.17
CA PHE A 92 -1.45 -9.78 5.90
C PHE A 92 -0.90 -9.17 7.17
N THR A 93 -1.08 -7.87 7.33
CA THR A 93 -0.53 -7.14 8.47
C THR A 93 -1.41 -5.96 8.91
N THR A 94 -0.94 -5.18 9.87
CA THR A 94 -1.62 -4.01 10.41
C THR A 94 -1.59 -2.84 9.43
N GLN A 95 -2.57 -1.94 9.59
CA GLN A 95 -2.57 -0.67 8.86
C GLN A 95 -1.32 0.18 9.16
N ASP A 96 -0.85 0.18 10.42
CA ASP A 96 0.30 0.96 10.85
C ASP A 96 1.57 0.56 10.09
N GLU A 97 1.84 -0.75 9.99
CA GLU A 97 3.00 -1.26 9.24
C GLU A 97 2.95 -0.90 7.76
N ILE A 98 1.78 -1.00 7.12
CA ILE A 98 1.61 -0.65 5.70
C ILE A 98 1.87 0.83 5.46
N VAL A 99 1.37 1.69 6.35
CA VAL A 99 1.63 3.13 6.28
C VAL A 99 3.11 3.43 6.50
N GLU A 100 3.78 2.71 7.40
CA GLU A 100 5.21 2.87 7.64
C GLU A 100 6.05 2.46 6.44
N MET A 101 5.72 1.33 5.79
CA MET A 101 6.35 0.90 4.53
C MET A 101 6.19 1.96 3.44
N ALA A 102 4.96 2.47 3.25
CA ALA A 102 4.69 3.51 2.25
C ALA A 102 5.48 4.80 2.54
N VAL A 103 5.47 5.29 3.79
CA VAL A 103 6.22 6.48 4.18
C VAL A 103 7.71 6.28 4.00
N ALA A 104 8.27 5.15 4.45
CA ALA A 104 9.69 4.85 4.35
C ALA A 104 10.18 4.77 2.90
N TYR A 105 9.36 4.23 2.00
CA TYR A 105 9.67 4.20 0.58
C TYR A 105 9.55 5.60 -0.04
N PHE A 106 8.34 6.17 -0.07
CA PHE A 106 8.05 7.36 -0.88
C PHE A 106 8.75 8.62 -0.37
N SER A 107 9.03 8.73 0.95
CA SER A 107 9.75 9.91 1.48
C SER A 107 11.14 10.11 0.88
N LYS A 108 11.78 9.04 0.37
CA LYS A 108 13.08 9.10 -0.31
C LYS A 108 13.02 9.76 -1.68
N HIS A 109 11.82 9.89 -2.25
CA HIS A 109 11.58 10.41 -3.60
C HIS A 109 10.92 11.78 -3.58
N VAL A 110 10.75 12.38 -2.40
CA VAL A 110 10.27 13.75 -2.26
C VAL A 110 11.29 14.69 -2.89
N SER A 111 10.84 15.57 -3.77
CA SER A 111 11.67 16.65 -4.29
C SER A 111 12.01 17.58 -3.15
N ILE A 112 13.30 17.69 -2.83
CA ILE A 112 13.77 18.76 -1.95
C ILE A 112 13.72 20.04 -2.78
N SER A 113 12.79 20.92 -2.43
CA SER A 113 12.75 22.31 -2.90
C SER A 113 13.83 23.13 -2.20
#